data_AF-A0A920WAX2-F1
#
_entry.id   AF-A0A920WAX2-F1
#
_cell.length_a   1.000
_cell.length_b   1.000
_cell.length_c   1.000
_cell.angle_alpha   90.00
_cell.angle_beta   90.00
_cell.angle_gamma   90.00
#
_symmetry.space_group_name_H-M   'P 1'
#
loop_
_entity.id
_entity.type
_entity.pdbx_description
1 polymer ?
#
loop_
_entity_poly.entity_id
_entity_poly.type
_entity_poly.pdbx_seq_one_letter_code
_entity_poly.pdbx_strand_id
1 'polypeptide(L)' 'MLVRQYRKAVELDLLEVPAGGIEPNETPEEAVVRELQEEVGYTAGKVKPLAGFWVSPGWCTEYMYSYLVRN' A
#
# COMPACT_ATOMS: atom_id res chain seq x y z
N MET A 1 -8.41 7.03 3.89
CA MET A 1 -9.30 5.87 3.65
C MET A 1 -8.58 4.63 4.15
N LEU A 2 -9.31 3.67 4.71
CA LEU A 2 -8.76 2.42 5.25
C LEU A 2 -9.60 1.24 4.74
N VAL A 3 -8.99 0.07 4.68
CA VAL A 3 -9.63 -1.20 4.29
C VAL A 3 -9.62 -2.17 5.47
N ARG A 4 -10.59 -3.09 5.50
CA ARG A 4 -10.54 -4.25 6.39
C ARG A 4 -10.19 -5.48 5.57
N GLN A 5 -9.11 -6.15 5.94
CA GLN A 5 -8.62 -7.33 5.26
C GLN A 5 -8.28 -8.43 6.28
N TYR A 6 -8.67 -9.66 5.96
CA TYR A 6 -8.30 -10.83 6.74
C TYR A 6 -6.83 -11.18 6.49
N ARG A 7 -6.00 -11.18 7.54
CA ARG A 7 -4.58 -11.54 7.46
C ARG A 7 -4.35 -12.92 8.03
N LYS A 8 -4.01 -13.88 7.16
CA LYS A 8 -3.79 -15.27 7.56
C LYS A 8 -2.67 -15.44 8.60
N ALA A 9 -1.63 -14.60 8.56
CA ALA A 9 -0.50 -14.70 9.50
C ALA A 9 -0.88 -14.48 10.97
N VAL A 10 -1.92 -13.68 11.23
CA VAL A 10 -2.42 -13.39 12.59
C VAL A 10 -3.83 -13.90 12.83
N GLU A 11 -4.48 -14.46 11.80
CA GLU A 11 -5.85 -14.99 11.81
C GLU A 11 -6.93 -13.98 12.27
N LEU A 12 -6.78 -12.72 11.85
CA LEU A 12 -7.68 -11.62 12.22
C LEU A 12 -8.00 -10.72 11.03
N ASP A 13 -9.15 -10.03 11.09
CA ASP A 13 -9.47 -8.89 10.24
C ASP A 13 -8.82 -7.63 10.80
N LEU A 14 -7.82 -7.11 10.08
CA LEU A 14 -7.12 -5.89 10.47
C LEU A 14 -7.68 -4.69 9.71
N LEU A 15 -7.61 -3.52 10.34
CA LEU A 15 -7.91 -2.25 9.68
C LEU A 15 -6.58 -1.64 9.22
N GLU A 16 -6.41 -1.51 7.91
CA GLU A 16 -5.13 -1.18 7.28
C GLU A 16 -5.29 -0.07 6.24
N VAL A 17 -4.18 0.55 5.84
CA VAL A 17 -4.12 1.34 4.61
C VAL A 17 -4.11 0.39 3.40
N PRO A 18 -4.74 0.75 2.26
CA PRO A 18 -4.57 -0.01 1.03
C PRO A 18 -3.10 -0.16 0.68
N ALA A 19 -2.67 -1.37 0.38
CA ALA A 19 -1.27 -1.69 0.18
C ALA A 19 -1.10 -3.00 -0.57
N GLY A 20 -0.18 -3.01 -1.53
CA GLY A 20 0.21 -4.22 -2.24
C GLY A 20 1.62 -4.13 -2.80
N GLY A 21 2.01 -5.18 -3.52
CA GLY A 21 3.34 -5.30 -4.10
C GLY A 21 3.54 -4.35 -5.27
N ILE A 22 4.80 -4.01 -5.53
CA ILE A 22 5.20 -3.32 -6.76
C ILE A 22 5.50 -4.40 -7.80
N GLU A 23 4.79 -4.36 -8.93
CA GLU A 23 4.98 -5.34 -10.00
C GLU A 23 6.26 -5.05 -10.82
N PRO A 24 6.81 -6.05 -11.54
CA PRO A 24 7.95 -5.83 -12.42
C PRO A 24 7.67 -4.72 -13.45
N ASN A 25 8.60 -3.76 -13.55
CA ASN A 25 8.51 -2.57 -14.41
C ASN A 25 7.51 -1.50 -13.96
N GLU A 26 7.01 -1.58 -12.73
CA GLU A 26 6.16 -0.56 -12.12
C GLU A 26 6.99 0.40 -11.23
N THR A 27 6.71 1.70 -11.31
CA THR A 27 7.17 2.66 -10.31
C THR A 27 6.32 2.55 -9.04
N PRO A 28 6.83 2.93 -7.86
CA PRO A 28 6.01 2.86 -6.64
C PRO A 28 4.75 3.74 -6.71
N GLU A 29 4.75 4.79 -7.55
CA GLU A 29 3.56 5.62 -7.78
C GLU A 29 2.50 4.91 -8.63
N GLU A 30 2.91 4.22 -9.70
CA GLU A 30 2.01 3.41 -10.52
C GLU A 30 1.35 2.29 -9.69
N ALA A 31 2.14 1.65 -8.82
CA ALA A 31 1.63 0.63 -7.88
C ALA A 31 0.52 1.18 -6.98
N VAL A 32 0.70 2.38 -6.42
CA VAL A 32 -0.34 3.02 -5.59
C VAL A 32 -1.62 3.25 -6.36
N VAL A 33 -1.54 3.68 -7.62
CA VAL A 33 -2.72 3.91 -8.45
C VAL A 33 -3.45 2.60 -8.75
N ARG A 34 -2.71 1.54 -9.11
CA ARG A 34 -3.26 0.21 -9.39
C ARG A 34 -3.93 -0.39 -8.14
N GLU A 35 -3.22 -0.46 -7.02
CA GLU A 35 -3.72 -1.06 -5.78
C GLU A 35 -4.96 -0.32 -5.23
N LEU A 36 -4.99 1.01 -5.30
CA LEU A 36 -6.19 1.78 -4.94
C LEU A 36 -7.38 1.46 -5.84
N GLN A 37 -7.16 1.19 -7.13
CA GLN A 37 -8.23 0.81 -8.02
C GLN A 37 -8.71 -0.63 -7.76
N GLU A 38 -7.81 -1.56 -7.44
CA GLU A 38 -8.11 -2.98 -7.20
C GLU A 38 -8.81 -3.22 -5.86
N GLU A 39 -8.31 -2.64 -4.77
CA GLU A 39 -8.81 -2.94 -3.42
C GLU A 39 -10.07 -2.15 -3.04
N VAL A 40 -10.21 -0.94 -3.57
CA VAL A 40 -11.23 0.03 -3.13
C VAL A 40 -11.98 0.70 -4.27
N GLY A 41 -11.65 0.37 -5.53
CA GLY A 41 -12.32 0.95 -6.70
C GLY A 41 -12.08 2.45 -6.86
N TYR A 42 -11.06 3.01 -6.19
CA TYR A 42 -10.84 4.44 -6.11
C TYR A 42 -9.86 4.91 -7.17
N THR A 43 -10.32 5.82 -8.03
CA THR A 43 -9.45 6.48 -9.01
C THR A 43 -8.63 7.57 -8.33
N ALA A 44 -7.31 7.41 -8.31
CA ALA A 44 -6.40 8.38 -7.72
C ALA A 44 -6.38 9.71 -8.50
N GLY A 45 -6.58 10.83 -7.81
CA GLY A 45 -6.45 12.17 -8.41
C GLY A 45 -4.98 12.65 -8.42
N LYS A 46 -4.51 13.15 -7.28
CA LYS A 46 -3.13 13.58 -7.05
C LYS A 46 -2.44 12.66 -6.06
N VAL A 47 -1.37 12.02 -6.50
CA VAL A 47 -0.50 11.17 -5.70
C VAL A 47 0.74 11.97 -5.29
N LYS A 48 1.10 11.92 -4.01
CA LYS A 48 2.29 12.62 -3.47
C LYS A 48 3.09 11.68 -2.58
N PRO A 49 4.41 11.53 -2.77
CA PRO A 49 5.26 10.79 -1.85
C PRO A 49 5.14 11.35 -0.44
N LEU A 50 4.94 10.47 0.54
CA LEU A 50 4.81 10.84 1.96
C LEU A 50 6.05 10.43 2.75
N ALA A 51 6.40 9.14 2.71
CA ALA A 51 7.54 8.58 3.40
C ALA A 51 7.92 7.21 2.81
N GLY A 52 9.13 6.72 3.12
CA GLY A 52 9.51 5.34 2.92
C GLY A 52 10.22 4.78 4.15
N PHE A 53 9.98 3.52 4.47
CA PHE A 53 10.48 2.91 5.70
C PHE A 53 10.62 1.39 5.60
N TRP A 54 11.59 0.84 6.33
CA TRP A 54 11.69 -0.60 6.56
C TRP A 54 10.62 -1.04 7.55
N VAL A 55 9.89 -2.11 7.23
CA VAL A 55 8.80 -2.59 8.09
C VAL A 55 9.34 -3.17 9.40
N SER A 56 10.43 -3.93 9.34
CA SER A 56 11.06 -4.54 10.52
C SER A 56 12.56 -4.72 10.31
N PRO A 57 13.38 -3.66 10.48
CA PRO A 57 14.83 -3.74 10.30
C PRO A 57 15.43 -4.64 11.39
N GLY A 58 15.83 -5.85 11.00
CA GLY A 58 16.28 -6.92 11.90
C GLY A 58 15.56 -8.25 11.65
N TRP A 59 14.44 -8.23 10.92
CA TRP A 59 13.67 -9.43 10.56
C TRP A 59 13.51 -9.58 9.04
N CYS A 60 13.08 -8.53 8.35
CA CYS A 60 12.84 -8.57 6.91
C CYS A 60 13.50 -7.41 6.17
N THR A 61 13.71 -7.62 4.88
CA THR A 61 14.17 -6.60 3.93
C THR A 61 12.99 -6.00 3.18
N GLU A 62 11.82 -5.90 3.82
CA GLU A 62 10.64 -5.30 3.21
C GLU A 62 10.67 -3.79 3.44
N TYR A 63 10.64 -3.04 2.35
CA TYR A 63 10.61 -1.58 2.33
C TYR A 63 9.29 -1.09 1.76
N MET A 64 8.58 -0.27 2.53
CA MET A 64 7.30 0.29 2.12
C MET A 64 7.49 1.71 1.60
N TYR A 65 6.86 2.01 0.47
CA TYR A 65 6.66 3.37 -0.01
C TYR A 65 5.25 3.81 0.33
N SER A 66 5.11 4.96 0.98
CA SER A 66 3.82 5.51 1.38
C SER A 66 3.53 6.82 0.65
N TYR A 67 2.28 6.98 0.26
CA TYR A 67 1.82 8.11 -0.53
C TYR A 67 0.56 8.72 0.07
N LEU A 68 0.45 10.04 -0.06
CA LEU A 68 -0.77 10.77 0.19
C LEU A 68 -1.52 10.95 -1.12
N VAL A 69 -2.74 10.41 -1.19
CA VAL A 69 -3.61 10.54 -2.35
C VAL A 69 -4.76 11.50 -2.03
N ARG A 70 -5.07 12.39 -2.97
CA ARG A 70 -6.17 13.36 -2.89
C ARG A 70 -6.95 13.39 -4.20
N ASN A 71 -8.22 13.77 -4.13
CA ASN A 71 -8.98 14.23 -5.30
C ASN A 71 -8.81 15.73 -5.50
#